data_AF-A0ABC9WHU6-F1
#
_entry.id   AF-A0ABC9WHU6-F1
#
_cell.length_a   1.000
_cell.length_b   1.000
_cell.length_c   1.000
_cell.angle_alpha   90.00
_cell.angle_beta   90.00
_cell.angle_gamma   90.00
#
_symmetry.space_group_name_H-M   'P 1'
#
loop_
_entity.id
_entity.type
_entity.pdbx_description
1 polymer ?
#
loop_
_entity_poly.entity_id
_entity_poly.type
_entity_poly.pdbx_seq_one_letter_code
_entity_poly.pdbx_strand_id
1 'polypeptide(L)'
;MPWDKALEGRRAQDSWLIFKGHLLQAQEQCIPTKGKSSKNTKRPPWMNKELLGKVKQKKEAYRGWKQGQVAWEEYRETVRAAREQVRKAKALREISLARDVKDNKKSFYRYVSEKRRMRENVGPLRNEMGDLVTQDMEKAEVLNDFFASVFTGKCLSHTAQVTEGRDWENAEPPTVGEDQV
;
A
#
# COMPACT_ATOMS: atom_id res chain seq x y z
N MET A 1 -21.37 -11.91 -26.20
CA MET A 1 -22.07 -13.04 -25.58
C MET A 1 -23.56 -12.83 -25.70
N PRO A 2 -24.33 -13.81 -26.21
CA PRO A 2 -25.79 -13.74 -26.21
C PRO A 2 -26.35 -14.07 -24.82
N TRP A 3 -26.58 -13.04 -24.01
CA TRP A 3 -26.98 -13.17 -22.61
C TRP A 3 -28.33 -13.86 -22.42
N ASP A 4 -29.25 -13.66 -23.35
CA ASP A 4 -30.60 -14.24 -23.28
C ASP A 4 -30.55 -15.77 -23.18
N LYS A 5 -29.69 -16.42 -23.99
CA LYS A 5 -29.47 -17.88 -23.95
C LYS A 5 -28.63 -18.31 -22.75
N ALA A 6 -27.73 -17.45 -22.27
CA ALA A 6 -26.83 -17.78 -21.17
C ALA A 6 -27.57 -17.82 -19.82
N LEU A 7 -28.61 -16.99 -19.68
CA LEU A 7 -29.39 -16.79 -18.46
C LEU A 7 -30.76 -17.50 -18.49
N GLU A 8 -31.15 -18.08 -19.63
CA GLU A 8 -32.44 -18.74 -19.82
C GLU A 8 -32.66 -19.90 -18.82
N GLY A 9 -33.82 -19.89 -18.14
CA GLY A 9 -34.21 -20.95 -17.20
C GLY A 9 -33.41 -21.01 -15.89
N ARG A 10 -32.50 -20.06 -15.63
CA ARG A 10 -31.66 -20.04 -14.43
C ARG A 10 -32.28 -19.20 -13.32
N ARG A 11 -32.03 -19.60 -12.07
CA ARG A 11 -32.43 -18.80 -10.90
C ARG A 11 -31.59 -17.53 -10.86
N ALA A 12 -32.15 -16.47 -10.25
CA ALA A 12 -31.48 -15.18 -10.16
C ALA A 12 -30.04 -15.26 -9.62
N GLN A 13 -29.81 -16.13 -8.63
CA GLN A 13 -28.49 -16.36 -8.06
C GLN A 13 -27.50 -16.98 -9.07
N ASP A 14 -27.96 -17.96 -9.85
CA ASP A 14 -27.12 -18.63 -10.86
C ASP A 14 -26.79 -17.67 -12.01
N SER A 15 -27.77 -16.85 -12.42
CA SER A 15 -27.60 -15.80 -13.42
C SER A 15 -26.60 -14.73 -12.96
N TRP A 16 -26.64 -14.33 -11.68
CA TRP A 16 -25.69 -13.40 -11.09
C TRP A 16 -24.26 -13.95 -11.08
N LEU A 17 -24.07 -15.22 -10.74
CA LEU A 17 -22.75 -15.85 -10.72
C LEU A 17 -22.13 -15.90 -12.13
N ILE A 18 -22.93 -16.21 -13.16
CA ILE A 18 -22.48 -16.22 -14.56
C ILE A 18 -22.06 -14.83 -15.01
N PHE A 19 -22.90 -13.83 -14.72
CA PHE A 19 -22.58 -12.44 -15.03
C PHE A 19 -21.29 -11.98 -14.32
N LYS A 20 -21.19 -12.21 -13.01
CA LYS A 20 -20.02 -11.85 -12.20
C LYS A 20 -18.75 -12.52 -12.72
N GLY A 21 -18.83 -13.80 -13.09
CA GLY A 21 -17.70 -14.53 -13.66
C GLY A 21 -17.18 -13.89 -14.94
N HIS A 22 -18.07 -13.58 -15.90
CA HIS A 22 -17.69 -12.91 -17.13
C HIS A 22 -17.19 -11.48 -16.93
N LEU A 23 -17.77 -10.75 -15.97
CA LEU A 23 -17.32 -9.41 -15.61
C LEU A 23 -15.90 -9.44 -15.05
N LEU A 24 -15.60 -10.36 -14.14
CA LEU A 24 -14.26 -10.52 -13.57
C LEU A 24 -13.25 -10.97 -14.64
N GLN A 25 -13.64 -11.87 -15.53
CA GLN A 25 -12.81 -12.29 -16.65
C GLN A 25 -12.50 -11.14 -17.61
N ALA A 26 -13.51 -10.33 -17.95
CA ALA A 26 -13.32 -9.13 -18.78
C ALA A 26 -12.45 -8.10 -18.06
N GLN A 27 -12.62 -7.95 -16.75
CA GLN A 27 -11.80 -7.08 -15.91
C GLN A 27 -10.32 -7.51 -15.94
N GLU A 28 -10.02 -8.80 -15.80
CA GLU A 28 -8.65 -9.31 -15.87
C GLU A 28 -8.00 -9.10 -17.25
N GLN A 29 -8.78 -9.24 -18.32
CA GLN A 29 -8.26 -9.11 -19.69
C GLN A 29 -8.11 -7.66 -20.14
N CYS A 30 -9.06 -6.79 -19.75
CA CYS A 30 -9.17 -5.44 -20.28
C CYS A 30 -8.58 -4.37 -19.34
N ILE A 31 -8.41 -4.65 -18.04
CA ILE A 31 -7.77 -3.72 -17.11
C ILE A 31 -6.29 -4.08 -16.99
N PRO A 32 -5.37 -3.23 -17.49
CA PRO A 32 -3.94 -3.48 -17.34
C PRO A 32 -3.55 -3.49 -15.86
N THR A 33 -3.34 -4.67 -15.29
CA THR A 33 -2.82 -4.78 -13.92
C THR A 33 -1.34 -4.49 -13.91
N LYS A 34 -0.93 -3.45 -13.17
CA LYS A 34 0.48 -3.23 -12.87
C LYS A 34 0.85 -4.04 -11.64
N GLY A 35 1.55 -5.16 -11.85
CA GLY A 35 2.22 -5.84 -10.75
C GLY A 35 3.01 -4.80 -9.96
N LYS A 36 2.73 -4.67 -8.65
CA LYS A 36 3.60 -3.92 -7.75
C LYS A 36 4.91 -4.71 -7.71
N SER A 37 5.80 -4.54 -8.69
CA SER A 37 7.19 -4.93 -8.50
C SER A 37 7.57 -4.24 -7.20
N SER A 38 8.12 -4.95 -6.22
CA SER A 38 8.68 -4.32 -5.03
C SER A 38 9.71 -3.30 -5.51
N LYS A 39 9.27 -2.05 -5.74
CA LYS A 39 10.01 -1.01 -6.44
C LYS A 39 11.04 -0.47 -5.45
N ASN A 40 12.08 -1.26 -5.23
CA ASN A 40 13.25 -0.93 -4.44
C ASN A 40 14.49 -1.71 -4.94
N THR A 41 14.47 -2.25 -6.16
CA THR A 41 15.68 -2.84 -6.78
C THR A 41 16.62 -1.78 -7.36
N LYS A 42 16.16 -0.54 -7.52
CA LYS A 42 17.05 0.57 -7.90
C LYS A 42 18.01 0.87 -6.75
N ARG A 43 19.27 0.61 -7.04
CA ARG A 43 20.40 0.94 -6.17
C ARG A 43 20.31 2.40 -5.72
N PRO A 44 20.37 2.69 -4.40
CA PRO A 44 20.33 4.05 -3.90
C PRO A 44 21.46 4.90 -4.51
N PRO A 45 21.25 6.20 -4.76
CA PRO A 45 22.24 7.04 -5.43
C PRO A 45 23.58 7.18 -4.69
N TRP A 46 23.61 6.94 -3.38
CA TRP A 46 24.84 6.96 -2.55
C TRP A 46 25.60 5.64 -2.58
N MET A 47 25.03 4.57 -3.15
CA MET A 47 25.61 3.22 -3.07
C MET A 47 26.50 2.96 -4.29
N ASN A 48 27.82 2.98 -4.12
CA ASN A 48 28.81 2.62 -5.15
C ASN A 48 29.26 1.14 -5.01
N LYS A 49 29.99 0.59 -6.01
CA LYS A 49 30.41 -0.84 -6.08
C LYS A 49 31.19 -1.27 -4.83
N GLU A 50 32.04 -0.40 -4.33
CA GLU A 50 32.86 -0.62 -3.13
C GLU A 50 32.02 -0.74 -1.85
N LEU A 51 31.09 0.19 -1.61
CA LEU A 51 30.19 0.17 -0.46
C LEU A 51 29.31 -1.08 -0.46
N LEU A 52 28.91 -1.55 -1.65
CA LEU A 52 28.18 -2.81 -1.76
C LEU A 52 29.05 -4.00 -1.33
N GLY A 53 30.34 -3.99 -1.67
CA GLY A 53 31.32 -4.95 -1.16
C GLY A 53 31.39 -4.93 0.37
N LYS A 54 31.48 -3.74 0.99
CA LYS A 54 31.47 -3.60 2.46
C LYS A 54 30.18 -4.10 3.10
N VAL A 55 29.03 -3.87 2.47
CA VAL A 55 27.73 -4.38 2.94
C VAL A 55 27.67 -5.92 2.83
N LYS A 56 28.27 -6.51 1.79
CA LYS A 56 28.39 -7.98 1.66
C LYS A 56 29.32 -8.56 2.72
N GLN A 57 30.50 -7.97 2.92
CA GLN A 57 31.45 -8.37 3.98
C GLN A 57 30.79 -8.35 5.36
N LYS A 58 29.97 -7.32 5.65
CA LYS A 58 29.18 -7.27 6.88
C LYS A 58 28.19 -8.45 7.02
N LYS A 59 27.54 -8.86 5.92
CA LYS A 59 26.62 -10.02 5.91
C LYS A 59 27.36 -11.33 6.09
N GLU A 60 28.53 -11.47 5.47
CA GLU A 60 29.39 -12.64 5.61
C GLU A 60 29.94 -12.76 7.03
N ALA A 61 30.42 -11.66 7.61
CA ALA A 61 30.86 -11.61 9.00
C ALA A 61 29.74 -11.99 9.98
N TYR A 62 28.50 -11.56 9.72
CA TYR A 62 27.33 -12.00 10.52
C TYR A 62 27.08 -13.51 10.41
N ARG A 63 27.19 -14.09 9.21
CA ARG A 63 27.04 -15.54 9.01
C ARG A 63 28.14 -16.32 9.73
N GLY A 64 29.39 -15.89 9.57
CA GLY A 64 30.54 -16.51 10.24
C GLY A 64 30.45 -16.42 11.76
N TRP A 65 30.07 -15.26 12.31
CA TRP A 65 29.86 -15.10 13.76
C TRP A 65 28.72 -16.01 14.26
N LYS A 66 27.60 -16.08 13.54
CA LYS A 66 26.47 -16.95 13.88
C LYS A 66 26.84 -18.44 13.86
N GLN A 67 27.84 -18.81 13.07
CA GLN A 67 28.38 -20.18 12.95
C GLN A 67 29.58 -20.43 13.89
N GLY A 68 29.97 -19.46 14.72
CA GLY A 68 31.11 -19.58 15.63
C GLY A 68 32.49 -19.49 14.96
N GLN A 69 32.55 -19.15 13.66
CA GLN A 69 33.79 -19.09 12.88
C GLN A 69 34.51 -17.73 13.00
N VAL A 70 33.81 -16.70 13.45
CA VAL A 70 34.32 -15.32 13.54
C VAL A 70 34.14 -14.83 14.96
N ALA A 71 35.20 -14.26 15.54
CA ALA A 71 35.14 -13.67 16.86
C ALA A 71 34.16 -12.49 16.90
N TRP A 72 33.50 -12.29 18.04
CA TRP A 72 32.54 -11.18 18.21
C TRP A 72 33.18 -9.81 17.91
N GLU A 73 34.44 -9.63 18.27
CA GLU A 73 35.17 -8.36 18.10
C GLU A 73 35.40 -8.02 16.61
N GLU A 74 35.87 -8.98 15.82
CA GLU A 74 36.07 -8.83 14.37
C GLU A 74 34.76 -8.52 13.64
N TYR A 75 33.67 -9.20 14.03
CA TYR A 75 32.34 -8.91 13.51
C TYR A 75 31.91 -7.48 13.86
N ARG A 76 32.09 -7.07 15.13
CA ARG A 76 31.72 -5.74 15.63
C ARG A 76 32.46 -4.64 14.88
N GLU A 77 33.76 -4.80 14.63
CA GLU A 77 34.58 -3.86 13.88
C GLU A 77 34.13 -3.76 12.42
N THR A 78 33.93 -4.89 11.75
CA THR A 78 33.42 -4.95 10.38
C THR A 78 32.08 -4.23 10.25
N VAL A 79 31.18 -4.43 11.21
CA VAL A 79 29.89 -3.72 11.27
C VAL A 79 30.06 -2.22 11.47
N ARG A 80 30.94 -1.79 12.38
CA ARG A 80 31.21 -0.36 12.64
C ARG A 80 31.77 0.32 11.40
N ALA A 81 32.81 -0.25 10.80
CA ALA A 81 33.43 0.27 9.59
C ALA A 81 32.43 0.38 8.43
N ALA A 82 31.65 -0.68 8.18
CA ALA A 82 30.63 -0.66 7.12
C ALA A 82 29.55 0.41 7.38
N ARG A 83 29.11 0.58 8.63
CA ARG A 83 28.13 1.62 9.00
C ARG A 83 28.71 3.02 8.79
N GLU A 84 29.95 3.26 9.18
CA GLU A 84 30.62 4.54 9.01
C GLU A 84 30.73 4.92 7.53
N GLN A 85 31.19 4.00 6.69
CA GLN A 85 31.31 4.21 5.25
C GLN A 85 29.96 4.53 4.60
N VAL A 86 28.89 3.83 5.01
CA VAL A 86 27.53 4.14 4.55
C VAL A 86 27.07 5.53 5.02
N ARG A 87 27.40 5.95 6.24
CA ARG A 87 27.09 7.30 6.72
C ARG A 87 27.82 8.37 5.92
N LYS A 88 29.13 8.19 5.71
CA LYS A 88 29.96 9.10 4.89
C LYS A 88 29.43 9.23 3.48
N ALA A 89 29.08 8.12 2.83
CA ALA A 89 28.54 8.12 1.47
C ALA A 89 27.19 8.85 1.36
N LYS A 90 26.30 8.69 2.34
CA LYS A 90 25.04 9.43 2.40
C LYS A 90 25.27 10.93 2.60
N ALA A 91 26.13 11.29 3.54
CA ALA A 91 26.47 12.69 3.81
C ALA A 91 27.10 13.37 2.58
N LEU A 92 28.04 12.70 1.90
CA LEU A 92 28.63 13.21 0.66
C LEU A 92 27.58 13.44 -0.43
N ARG A 93 26.60 12.53 -0.56
CA ARG A 93 25.50 12.69 -1.51
C ARG A 93 24.59 13.87 -1.17
N GLU A 94 24.34 14.11 0.11
CA GLU A 94 23.54 15.26 0.57
C GLU A 94 24.30 16.57 0.34
N ILE A 95 25.61 16.60 0.63
CA ILE A 95 26.49 17.74 0.35
C ILE A 95 26.52 18.06 -1.14
N SER A 96 26.67 17.05 -2.02
CA SER A 96 26.65 17.29 -3.48
C SER A 96 25.30 17.84 -3.92
N LEU A 97 24.18 17.30 -3.41
CA LEU A 97 22.85 17.81 -3.72
C LEU A 97 22.65 19.26 -3.28
N ALA A 98 23.20 19.66 -2.13
CA ALA A 98 23.12 21.03 -1.62
C ALA A 98 23.99 22.01 -2.42
N ARG A 99 25.17 21.58 -2.86
CA ARG A 99 26.06 22.38 -3.73
C ARG A 99 25.44 22.63 -5.10
N ASP A 100 24.87 21.58 -5.69
CA ASP A 100 24.34 21.63 -7.05
C ASP A 100 22.90 22.16 -7.13
N VAL A 101 22.35 22.75 -6.05
CA VAL A 101 20.96 23.26 -6.04
C VAL A 101 20.74 24.30 -7.12
N LYS A 102 21.72 25.19 -7.34
CA LYS A 102 21.59 26.27 -8.32
C LYS A 102 21.45 25.74 -9.74
N ASP A 103 22.25 24.74 -10.08
CA ASP A 103 22.33 24.16 -11.43
C ASP A 103 21.29 23.06 -11.66
N ASN A 104 20.95 22.29 -10.61
CA ASN A 104 20.07 21.13 -10.69
C ASN A 104 19.03 21.10 -9.55
N LYS A 105 18.19 22.14 -9.49
CA LYS A 105 17.06 22.29 -8.54
C LYS A 105 16.18 21.04 -8.47
N LYS A 106 15.89 20.41 -9.61
CA LYS A 106 15.00 19.24 -9.71
C LYS A 106 15.51 18.04 -8.90
N SER A 107 16.83 17.83 -8.89
CA SER A 107 17.44 16.71 -8.15
C SER A 107 17.29 16.89 -6.63
N PHE A 108 17.44 18.12 -6.14
CA PHE A 108 17.29 18.48 -4.74
C PHE A 108 15.82 18.34 -4.28
N TYR A 109 14.87 18.95 -5.00
CA TYR A 109 13.45 18.84 -4.62
C TYR A 109 12.93 17.41 -4.72
N ARG A 110 13.43 16.60 -5.66
CA ARG A 110 13.14 15.15 -5.70
C ARG A 110 13.67 14.42 -4.46
N TYR A 111 14.87 14.76 -3.99
CA TYR A 111 15.41 14.18 -2.76
C TYR A 111 14.55 14.58 -1.55
N VAL A 112 14.18 15.86 -1.43
CA VAL A 112 13.31 16.36 -0.36
C VAL A 112 11.95 15.68 -0.38
N SER A 113 11.32 15.54 -1.56
CA SER A 113 10.02 14.86 -1.67
C SER A 113 10.13 13.37 -1.36
N GLU A 114 11.20 12.69 -1.76
CA GLU A 114 11.48 11.30 -1.40
C GLU A 114 11.67 11.12 0.12
N LYS A 115 12.25 12.11 0.81
CA LYS A 115 12.39 12.10 2.28
C LYS A 115 11.10 12.44 3.03
N ARG A 116 10.30 13.36 2.47
CA ARG A 116 9.00 13.74 3.03
C ARG A 116 7.94 12.67 2.83
N ARG A 117 8.10 11.80 1.82
CA ARG A 117 7.28 10.60 1.68
C ARG A 117 7.43 9.73 2.93
N MET A 118 6.42 9.77 3.80
CA MET A 118 6.20 8.68 4.73
C MET A 118 5.95 7.42 3.90
N ARG A 119 6.43 6.27 4.38
CA ARG A 119 5.97 4.99 3.84
C ARG A 119 4.52 4.88 4.25
N GLU A 120 3.62 5.27 3.34
CA GLU A 120 2.17 5.10 3.46
C GLU A 120 1.84 3.60 3.40
N ASN A 121 2.27 2.88 4.42
CA ASN A 121 1.79 1.55 4.68
C ASN A 121 1.02 1.63 5.99
N VAL A 122 -0.24 1.24 5.93
CA VAL A 122 -1.02 0.98 7.14
C VAL A 122 -0.23 -0.05 7.95
N GLY A 123 0.09 0.30 9.19
CA GLY A 123 0.77 -0.59 10.13
C GLY A 123 -0.03 -1.89 10.32
N PRO A 124 0.54 -2.88 11.02
CA PRO A 124 -0.25 -4.04 11.43
C PRO A 124 -1.51 -3.57 12.19
N LEU A 125 -2.66 -4.08 11.80
CA LEU A 125 -3.93 -3.79 12.46
C LEU A 125 -4.28 -4.92 13.42
N ARG A 126 -5.21 -4.66 14.34
CA ARG A 126 -5.87 -5.72 15.11
C ARG A 126 -7.26 -5.94 14.56
N ASN A 127 -7.61 -7.19 14.29
CA ASN A 127 -8.99 -7.54 13.96
C ASN A 127 -9.84 -7.61 15.25
N GLU A 128 -11.13 -7.88 15.08
CA GLU A 128 -12.08 -8.04 16.19
C GLU A 128 -11.72 -9.22 17.12
N MET A 129 -11.09 -10.26 16.57
CA MET A 129 -10.62 -11.42 17.35
C MET A 129 -9.34 -11.14 18.16
N GLY A 130 -8.74 -9.96 17.99
CA GLY A 130 -7.52 -9.52 18.67
C GLY A 130 -6.21 -9.96 18.01
N ASP A 131 -6.27 -10.61 16.85
CA ASP A 131 -5.12 -11.07 16.09
C ASP A 131 -4.43 -9.94 15.34
N LEU A 132 -3.11 -10.07 15.13
CA LEU A 132 -2.31 -9.09 14.42
C LEU A 132 -2.34 -9.33 12.91
N VAL A 133 -3.01 -8.42 12.20
CA VAL A 133 -3.19 -8.47 10.76
C VAL A 133 -2.06 -7.73 10.05
N THR A 134 -1.27 -8.46 9.26
CA THR A 134 -0.10 -7.90 8.56
C THR A 134 -0.25 -7.85 7.04
N GLN A 135 -1.16 -8.66 6.46
CA GLN A 135 -1.42 -8.70 5.02
C GLN A 135 -2.35 -7.56 4.59
N ASP A 136 -2.09 -6.96 3.43
CA ASP A 136 -2.82 -5.76 2.98
C ASP A 136 -4.31 -6.03 2.67
N MET A 137 -4.67 -7.25 2.24
CA MET A 137 -6.06 -7.63 1.98
C MET A 137 -6.87 -7.68 3.28
N GLU A 138 -6.39 -8.44 4.25
CA GLU A 138 -7.02 -8.57 5.56
C GLU A 138 -7.12 -7.22 6.28
N LYS A 139 -6.11 -6.33 6.13
CA LYS A 139 -6.20 -4.96 6.66
C LYS A 139 -7.34 -4.18 6.02
N ALA A 140 -7.57 -4.34 4.71
CA ALA A 140 -8.65 -3.66 4.01
C ALA A 140 -10.02 -4.18 4.49
N GLU A 141 -10.15 -5.48 4.73
CA GLU A 141 -11.35 -6.10 5.29
C GLU A 141 -11.63 -5.55 6.69
N VAL A 142 -10.64 -5.57 7.60
CA VAL A 142 -10.80 -5.02 8.97
C VAL A 142 -11.23 -3.55 8.96
N LEU A 143 -10.66 -2.73 8.06
CA LEU A 143 -11.05 -1.33 7.93
C LEU A 143 -12.47 -1.17 7.36
N ASN A 144 -12.84 -2.01 6.40
CA ASN A 144 -14.17 -2.01 5.80
C ASN A 144 -15.25 -2.44 6.81
N ASP A 145 -14.96 -3.46 7.61
CA ASP A 145 -15.86 -3.94 8.66
C ASP A 145 -16.06 -2.88 9.75
N PHE A 146 -14.96 -2.25 10.18
CA PHE A 146 -15.04 -1.12 11.12
C PHE A 146 -15.87 0.04 10.55
N PHE A 147 -15.64 0.39 9.28
CA PHE A 147 -16.41 1.43 8.59
C PHE A 147 -17.90 1.06 8.51
N ALA A 148 -18.23 -0.17 8.11
CA ALA A 148 -19.61 -0.65 8.10
C ALA A 148 -20.22 -0.58 9.51
N SER A 149 -19.50 -0.97 10.56
CA SER A 149 -19.98 -0.92 11.94
C SER A 149 -20.33 0.49 12.42
N VAL A 150 -19.56 1.53 12.06
CA VAL A 150 -19.85 2.91 12.50
C VAL A 150 -20.98 3.56 11.71
N PHE A 151 -21.23 3.13 10.46
CA PHE A 151 -22.33 3.63 9.64
C PHE A 151 -23.62 2.79 9.75
N THR A 152 -23.54 1.56 10.26
CA THR A 152 -24.71 0.73 10.58
C THR A 152 -25.21 1.04 11.99
N GLY A 153 -25.54 2.31 12.23
CA GLY A 153 -26.17 2.75 13.47
C GLY A 153 -27.61 2.26 13.57
N LYS A 154 -27.82 1.20 14.36
CA LYS A 154 -29.09 0.76 14.99
C LYS A 154 -30.39 1.29 14.34
N CYS A 155 -30.84 0.65 13.25
CA CYS A 155 -32.28 0.56 12.94
C CYS A 155 -32.93 -0.56 13.78
N LEU A 156 -32.67 -0.60 15.09
CA LEU A 156 -33.31 -1.55 16.01
C LEU A 156 -34.44 -0.88 16.78
N SER A 157 -35.42 -0.40 16.02
CA SER A 157 -36.82 -0.32 16.40
C SER A 157 -37.56 0.35 15.25
N HIS A 158 -38.14 -0.43 14.36
CA HIS A 158 -39.46 -0.22 13.75
C HIS A 158 -39.64 -1.37 12.75
N THR A 159 -40.10 -2.50 13.29
CA THR A 159 -40.60 -3.61 12.48
C THR A 159 -41.90 -3.19 11.80
N ALA A 160 -41.97 -3.49 10.49
CA ALA A 160 -43.17 -3.51 9.62
C ALA A 160 -43.71 -2.12 9.20
N GLN A 161 -43.95 -1.82 7.93
CA GLN A 161 -44.48 -2.68 6.87
C GLN A 161 -43.85 -2.39 5.51
N VAL A 162 -43.68 -3.46 4.71
CA VAL A 162 -43.53 -3.36 3.26
C VAL A 162 -44.89 -2.98 2.70
N THR A 163 -44.99 -1.77 2.14
CA THR A 163 -46.00 -1.45 1.12
C THR A 163 -45.28 -0.97 -0.12
N GLU A 164 -45.68 -1.59 -1.23
CA GLU A 164 -45.21 -1.43 -2.60
C GLU A 164 -44.97 0.02 -3.06
N GLY A 165 -43.93 0.16 -3.87
CA GLY A 165 -43.91 0.98 -5.08
C GLY A 165 -44.21 2.47 -4.94
N ARG A 166 -43.18 3.30 -5.11
CA ARG A 166 -43.35 4.55 -5.85
C ARG A 166 -42.06 5.02 -6.51
N ASP A 167 -42.24 5.44 -7.76
CA ASP A 167 -41.26 5.98 -8.70
C ASP A 167 -40.34 7.03 -8.12
N TRP A 168 -39.06 6.94 -8.50
CA TRP A 168 -38.08 8.00 -8.32
C TRP A 168 -38.07 8.90 -9.56
N GLU A 169 -39.18 9.59 -9.81
CA GLU A 169 -39.19 10.78 -10.64
C GLU A 169 -39.94 11.86 -9.85
N ASN A 170 -39.32 13.05 -9.74
CA ASN A 170 -39.76 14.24 -9.00
C ASN A 170 -39.27 14.39 -7.54
N ALA A 171 -37.97 14.28 -7.31
CA ALA A 171 -37.34 14.96 -6.17
C ALA A 171 -36.58 16.20 -6.68
N GLU A 172 -37.13 17.39 -6.46
CA GLU A 172 -36.42 18.65 -6.69
C GLU A 172 -35.25 18.80 -5.70
N PRO A 173 -34.12 19.39 -6.12
CA PRO A 173 -32.95 19.57 -5.25
C PRO A 173 -33.21 20.66 -4.20
N PRO A 174 -32.67 20.52 -2.97
CA PRO A 174 -32.88 21.51 -1.92
C PRO A 174 -32.12 22.81 -2.24
N THR A 175 -32.87 23.91 -2.22
CA THR A 175 -32.40 25.28 -2.39
C THR A 175 -31.37 25.65 -1.32
N VAL A 176 -30.20 26.11 -1.77
CA VAL A 176 -29.15 26.74 -0.96
C VAL A 176 -29.74 27.99 -0.27
N GLY A 177 -29.71 28.02 1.06
CA GLY A 177 -29.92 29.24 1.84
C GLY A 177 -28.61 30.02 1.91
N GLU A 178 -28.62 31.25 1.37
CA GLU A 178 -27.52 32.20 1.47
C GLU A 178 -27.43 32.76 2.90
N ASP A 179 -26.27 32.62 3.54
CA ASP A 179 -25.90 33.37 4.74
C ASP A 179 -25.63 34.82 4.35
N GLN A 180 -26.36 35.78 4.95
CA GLN A 180 -25.99 37.18 4.96
C GLN A 180 -25.41 37.58 6.32
N VAL A 181 -24.14 37.99 6.26
CA VAL A 181 -23.33 38.92 7.08
C VAL A 181 -23.57 38.97 8.59
#